data_AF-A0A3L7S4F6-F1
#
_entry.id   AF-A0A3L7S4F6-F1
#
_cell.length_a   1.000
_cell.length_b   1.000
_cell.length_c   1.000
_cell.angle_alpha   90.00
_cell.angle_beta   90.00
_cell.angle_gamma   90.00
#
_symmetry.space_group_name_H-M   'P 1'
#
loop_
_entity.id
_entity.type
_entity.pdbx_description
1 polymer ?
#
loop_
_entity_poly.entity_id
_entity_poly.type
_entity_poly.pdbx_seq_one_letter_code
_entity_poly.pdbx_strand_id
1 'polypeptide(L)'
;MLAAILACSSAACAGLPDPNADPLLVAQRHLRQSRQWLAAACDLLGRGDRHAIDGYYVACEEAWNAAWTCPGSAEIFPEAGELYADALAGFLEAARQHDRLTSAGVWVGTRSKPILVPLQPRALPIDASGIASVEPQAQVDDRRVSRRHVRSGFGLPVVVRVVAAGDETERQSLAATAVLRFPVPGNETRLQKFVGPAARDHAAAVLDLANPVEIAAVRIGPVRSDLAADLTAPLLDVLAAKPSTTSIQGFIQPFGRGDTQPRLELLEPHQPGRIPVVFIHGLASDEGTWFDMINELRSWPVFHSTFEPWVYHYPTGAGFMQASAALRRQLNARVREFDPSGTDPALRNMVLVGHSMGGLHAKLQVVDPGDALWNAICTVPFDQLRLRPKVRTFLQQGYFFEPVPFVNRVVFIATPHQGSILASLGVGRLASLAVRPPATNKAVHDEVVRLNPGAFRPEYERATPTTIDLLEPKSSLLHAIEGLRVPCWVTCHSIVGNGHHSLTGGRDDCVVSVASAHTPFAVSEIQVPATHTKVHHHPAAVLELKRILVQHLAEIRR
;
A
#
# COMPACT_ATOMS: atom_id res chain seq x y z
N MET A 1 -41.94 -6.69 -31.49
CA MET A 1 -41.27 -6.63 -32.81
C MET A 1 -40.17 -7.68 -32.86
N LEU A 2 -40.57 -8.96 -32.86
CA LEU A 2 -39.73 -10.11 -33.18
C LEU A 2 -39.93 -10.38 -34.67
N ALA A 3 -38.92 -10.11 -35.51
CA ALA A 3 -38.71 -10.65 -36.87
C ALA A 3 -37.80 -9.70 -37.68
N ALA A 4 -36.49 -9.67 -37.39
CA ALA A 4 -35.51 -8.96 -38.23
C ALA A 4 -34.05 -9.42 -38.05
N ILE A 5 -33.80 -10.68 -37.66
CA ILE A 5 -32.43 -11.25 -37.64
C ILE A 5 -32.48 -12.66 -38.25
N LEU A 6 -32.94 -12.75 -39.49
CA LEU A 6 -32.92 -13.97 -40.31
C LEU A 6 -32.88 -13.55 -41.78
N ALA A 7 -31.69 -13.29 -42.33
CA ALA A 7 -31.37 -13.47 -43.75
C ALA A 7 -29.88 -13.15 -44.03
N CYS A 8 -29.27 -13.99 -44.89
CA CYS A 8 -27.90 -13.95 -45.43
C CYS A 8 -26.81 -14.40 -44.41
N SER A 9 -26.11 -15.54 -44.53
CA SER A 9 -25.72 -16.27 -45.74
C SER A 9 -25.21 -17.69 -45.43
N SER A 10 -25.50 -18.61 -46.36
CA SER A 10 -24.85 -19.89 -46.69
C SER A 10 -24.48 -20.88 -45.58
N ALA A 11 -25.25 -21.97 -45.56
CA ALA A 11 -24.90 -23.25 -44.98
C ALA A 11 -23.51 -23.73 -45.46
N ALA A 12 -22.56 -23.79 -44.53
CA ALA A 12 -21.50 -24.79 -44.58
C ALA A 12 -21.98 -25.94 -43.68
N CYS A 13 -22.21 -27.12 -44.27
CA CYS A 13 -22.36 -28.35 -43.50
C CYS A 13 -21.16 -28.50 -42.56
N ALA A 14 -21.37 -28.27 -41.27
CA ALA A 14 -20.41 -28.61 -40.24
C ALA A 14 -20.34 -30.15 -40.15
N GLY A 15 -19.39 -30.72 -40.89
CA GLY A 15 -19.02 -32.12 -40.76
C GLY A 15 -18.67 -32.47 -39.31
N LEU A 16 -18.96 -33.72 -38.95
CA LEU A 16 -18.55 -34.34 -37.69
C LEU A 16 -17.06 -34.07 -37.40
N PRO A 17 -16.64 -33.95 -36.12
CA PRO A 17 -15.23 -33.83 -35.80
C PRO A 17 -14.51 -35.09 -36.29
N ASP A 18 -13.58 -34.90 -37.23
CA ASP A 18 -12.61 -35.92 -37.59
C ASP A 18 -11.70 -36.14 -36.36
N PRO A 19 -11.66 -37.35 -35.76
CA PRO A 19 -10.72 -37.65 -34.70
C PRO A 19 -9.25 -37.53 -35.12
N ASN A 20 -8.97 -37.30 -36.42
CA ASN A 20 -7.66 -36.99 -36.98
C ASN A 20 -7.47 -35.51 -37.36
N ALA A 21 -8.37 -34.59 -36.96
CA ALA A 21 -8.21 -33.18 -37.28
C ALA A 21 -6.92 -32.63 -36.65
N ASP A 22 -6.08 -32.00 -37.49
CA ASP A 22 -4.81 -31.39 -37.06
C ASP A 22 -5.08 -30.39 -35.91
N PRO A 23 -4.53 -30.62 -34.70
CA PRO A 23 -4.69 -29.72 -33.55
C PRO A 23 -4.33 -28.27 -33.86
N LEU A 24 -3.38 -28.03 -34.77
CA LEU A 24 -3.01 -26.69 -35.20
C LEU A 24 -4.17 -25.99 -35.93
N LEU A 25 -4.80 -26.66 -36.90
CA LEU A 25 -5.93 -26.12 -37.65
C LEU A 25 -7.15 -25.87 -36.76
N VAL A 26 -7.39 -26.74 -35.79
CA VAL A 26 -8.46 -26.58 -34.80
C VAL A 26 -8.18 -25.36 -33.92
N ALA A 27 -6.97 -25.21 -33.40
CA ALA A 27 -6.59 -24.05 -32.60
C ALA A 27 -6.68 -22.74 -33.40
N GLN A 28 -6.22 -22.71 -34.65
CA GLN A 28 -6.36 -21.54 -35.53
C GLN A 28 -7.82 -21.14 -35.77
N ARG A 29 -8.73 -22.12 -35.85
CA ARG A 29 -10.16 -21.85 -35.95
C ARG A 29 -10.69 -21.16 -34.68
N HIS A 30 -10.34 -21.68 -33.51
CA HIS A 30 -10.68 -21.07 -32.23
C HIS A 30 -10.16 -19.64 -32.11
N LEU A 31 -8.90 -19.38 -32.52
CA LEU A 31 -8.35 -18.02 -32.56
C LEU A 31 -9.14 -17.07 -33.47
N ARG A 32 -9.56 -17.52 -34.66
CA ARG A 32 -10.40 -16.71 -35.56
C ARG A 32 -11.75 -16.40 -34.93
N GLN A 33 -12.39 -17.38 -34.30
CA GLN A 33 -13.67 -17.19 -33.61
C GLN A 33 -13.53 -16.23 -32.43
N SER A 34 -12.49 -16.39 -31.61
CA SER A 34 -12.18 -15.47 -30.52
C SER A 34 -12.08 -14.02 -30.99
N ARG A 35 -11.34 -13.75 -32.07
CA ARG A 35 -11.20 -12.38 -32.64
C ARG A 35 -12.55 -11.81 -33.10
N GLN A 36 -13.37 -12.62 -33.75
CA GLN A 36 -14.69 -12.19 -34.24
C GLN A 36 -15.62 -11.82 -33.08
N TRP A 37 -15.68 -12.67 -32.05
CA TRP A 37 -16.48 -12.41 -30.86
C TRP A 37 -15.98 -11.22 -30.06
N LEU A 38 -14.66 -11.09 -29.91
CA LEU A 38 -14.03 -9.95 -29.26
C LEU A 38 -14.42 -8.64 -29.96
N ALA A 39 -14.26 -8.56 -31.29
CA ALA A 39 -14.62 -7.38 -32.06
C ALA A 39 -16.11 -7.02 -31.96
N ALA A 40 -16.99 -8.02 -32.03
CA ALA A 40 -18.43 -7.80 -31.88
C ALA A 40 -18.79 -7.34 -30.45
N ALA A 41 -18.17 -7.91 -29.42
CA ALA A 41 -18.37 -7.51 -28.03
C ALA A 41 -17.89 -6.08 -27.75
N CYS A 42 -16.78 -5.66 -28.34
CA CYS A 42 -16.29 -4.28 -28.28
C CYS A 42 -17.29 -3.28 -28.88
N ASP A 43 -17.86 -3.57 -30.05
CA ASP A 43 -18.89 -2.72 -30.67
C ASP A 43 -20.16 -2.64 -29.81
N LEU A 44 -20.60 -3.76 -29.24
CA LEU A 44 -21.73 -3.79 -28.30
C LEU A 44 -21.44 -2.97 -27.03
N LEU A 45 -20.26 -3.10 -26.44
CA LEU A 45 -19.85 -2.34 -25.25
C LEU A 45 -19.82 -0.84 -25.55
N GLY A 46 -19.27 -0.44 -26.70
CA GLY A 46 -19.24 0.96 -27.14
C GLY A 46 -20.63 1.59 -27.32
N ARG A 47 -21.67 0.76 -27.56
CA ARG A 47 -23.08 1.17 -27.64
C ARG A 47 -23.81 1.09 -26.30
N GLY A 48 -23.14 0.67 -25.23
CA GLY A 48 -23.74 0.43 -23.91
C GLY A 48 -24.68 -0.78 -23.88
N ASP A 49 -24.52 -1.73 -24.80
CA ASP A 49 -25.37 -2.92 -24.86
C ASP A 49 -24.94 -3.96 -23.82
N ARG A 50 -25.89 -4.32 -22.94
CA ARG A 50 -25.75 -5.32 -21.88
C ARG A 50 -25.36 -6.73 -22.36
N HIS A 51 -25.46 -7.01 -23.66
CA HIS A 51 -25.10 -8.28 -24.28
C HIS A 51 -23.61 -8.38 -24.63
N ALA A 52 -22.85 -7.28 -24.53
CA ALA A 52 -21.40 -7.29 -24.73
C ALA A 52 -20.70 -8.35 -23.85
N ILE A 53 -21.17 -8.52 -22.61
CA ILE A 53 -20.63 -9.50 -21.65
C ILE A 53 -20.67 -10.94 -22.18
N ASP A 54 -21.73 -11.31 -22.90
CA ASP A 54 -21.91 -12.66 -23.44
C ASP A 54 -20.93 -12.90 -24.59
N GLY A 55 -20.70 -11.89 -25.44
CA GLY A 55 -19.70 -11.93 -26.50
C GLY A 55 -18.27 -12.06 -25.95
N TYR A 56 -17.92 -11.30 -24.91
CA TYR A 56 -16.62 -11.43 -24.25
C TYR A 56 -16.43 -12.79 -23.56
N TYR A 57 -17.48 -13.33 -22.94
CA TYR A 57 -17.43 -14.68 -22.34
C TYR A 57 -17.09 -15.74 -23.39
N VAL A 58 -17.77 -15.69 -24.55
CA VAL A 58 -17.50 -16.63 -25.66
C VAL A 58 -16.11 -16.40 -26.24
N ALA A 59 -15.67 -15.16 -26.41
CA ALA A 59 -14.30 -14.87 -26.85
C ALA A 59 -13.25 -15.47 -25.90
N CYS A 60 -13.46 -15.37 -24.59
CA CYS A 60 -12.59 -16.01 -23.59
C CYS A 60 -12.57 -17.54 -23.74
N GLU A 61 -13.74 -18.17 -23.92
CA GLU A 61 -13.84 -19.63 -24.10
C GLU A 61 -13.10 -20.10 -25.36
N GLU A 62 -13.24 -19.38 -26.47
CA GLU A 62 -12.57 -19.70 -27.73
C GLU A 62 -11.04 -19.54 -27.61
N ALA A 63 -10.56 -18.45 -27.00
CA ALA A 63 -9.13 -18.27 -26.75
C ALA A 63 -8.56 -19.35 -25.81
N TRP A 64 -9.30 -19.69 -24.74
CA TRP A 64 -8.96 -20.80 -23.84
C TRP A 64 -8.85 -22.13 -24.60
N ASN A 65 -9.82 -22.43 -25.45
CA ASN A 65 -9.82 -23.65 -26.25
C ASN A 65 -8.63 -23.71 -27.22
N ALA A 66 -8.26 -22.58 -27.85
CA ALA A 66 -7.06 -22.50 -28.68
C ALA A 66 -5.79 -22.86 -27.89
N ALA A 67 -5.62 -22.26 -26.70
CA ALA A 67 -4.47 -22.50 -25.83
C ALA A 67 -4.38 -23.96 -25.36
N TRP A 68 -5.51 -24.60 -25.04
CA TRP A 68 -5.53 -26.01 -24.61
C TRP A 68 -5.43 -27.03 -25.75
N THR A 69 -5.82 -26.64 -26.98
CA THR A 69 -5.76 -27.52 -28.15
C THR A 69 -4.32 -27.66 -28.66
N CYS A 70 -3.55 -26.56 -28.66
CA CYS A 70 -2.16 -26.57 -29.12
C CYS A 70 -1.20 -25.85 -28.15
N PRO A 71 -1.07 -26.32 -26.89
CA PRO A 71 -0.36 -25.60 -25.83
C PRO A 71 1.14 -25.46 -26.08
N GLY A 72 1.76 -26.42 -26.79
CA GLY A 72 3.19 -26.41 -27.10
C GLY A 72 3.58 -25.56 -28.32
N SER A 73 2.62 -24.96 -29.03
CA SER A 73 2.93 -24.14 -30.20
C SER A 73 3.39 -22.74 -29.78
N ALA A 74 4.56 -22.35 -30.25
CA ALA A 74 5.15 -21.03 -30.01
C ALA A 74 4.41 -19.89 -30.73
N GLU A 75 3.52 -20.21 -31.67
CA GLU A 75 2.68 -19.23 -32.38
C GLU A 75 1.29 -19.13 -31.75
N ILE A 76 0.63 -20.27 -31.51
CA ILE A 76 -0.75 -20.31 -31.04
C ILE A 76 -0.86 -19.87 -29.58
N PHE A 77 0.02 -20.37 -28.71
CA PHE A 77 -0.14 -20.17 -27.27
C PHE A 77 0.01 -18.70 -26.84
N PRO A 78 1.01 -17.94 -27.30
CA PRO A 78 1.10 -16.50 -27.00
C PRO A 78 -0.10 -15.72 -27.53
N GLU A 79 -0.50 -15.95 -28.78
CA GLU A 79 -1.64 -15.26 -29.39
C GLU A 79 -2.96 -15.58 -28.67
N ALA A 80 -3.18 -16.85 -28.29
CA ALA A 80 -4.32 -17.25 -27.49
C ALA A 80 -4.32 -16.55 -26.13
N GLY A 81 -3.15 -16.41 -25.49
CA GLY A 81 -3.00 -15.71 -24.22
C GLY A 81 -3.35 -14.22 -24.31
N GLU A 82 -2.89 -13.53 -25.35
CA GLU A 82 -3.20 -12.11 -25.61
C GLU A 82 -4.69 -11.91 -25.86
N LEU A 83 -5.28 -12.66 -26.79
CA LEU A 83 -6.73 -12.59 -27.08
C LEU A 83 -7.59 -12.93 -25.86
N TYR A 84 -7.15 -13.90 -25.05
CA TYR A 84 -7.81 -14.25 -23.80
C TYR A 84 -7.78 -13.09 -22.80
N ALA A 85 -6.62 -12.45 -22.61
CA ALA A 85 -6.48 -11.33 -21.70
C ALA A 85 -7.33 -10.13 -22.13
N ASP A 86 -7.33 -9.78 -23.42
CA ASP A 86 -8.14 -8.71 -23.99
C ASP A 86 -9.64 -8.98 -23.83
N ALA A 87 -10.08 -10.20 -24.14
CA ALA A 87 -11.47 -10.61 -23.96
C ALA A 87 -11.88 -10.59 -22.49
N LEU A 88 -11.00 -11.03 -21.57
CA LEU A 88 -11.26 -11.02 -20.14
C LEU A 88 -11.34 -9.60 -19.57
N ALA A 89 -10.52 -8.67 -20.08
CA ALA A 89 -10.59 -7.27 -19.69
C ALA A 89 -11.93 -6.66 -20.09
N GLY A 90 -12.36 -6.90 -21.33
CA GLY A 90 -13.68 -6.49 -21.80
C GLY A 90 -14.83 -7.15 -21.04
N PHE A 91 -14.70 -8.44 -20.69
CA PHE A 91 -15.68 -9.17 -19.88
C PHE A 91 -15.90 -8.51 -18.51
N LEU A 92 -14.82 -8.22 -17.79
CA LEU A 92 -14.88 -7.60 -16.47
C LEU A 92 -15.34 -6.15 -16.53
N GLU A 93 -14.92 -5.39 -17.55
CA GLU A 93 -15.37 -4.01 -17.74
C GLU A 93 -16.88 -3.96 -18.07
N ALA A 94 -17.37 -4.82 -18.96
CA ALA A 94 -18.79 -4.95 -19.26
C ALA A 94 -19.59 -5.38 -18.02
N ALA A 95 -19.04 -6.31 -17.23
CA ALA A 95 -19.67 -6.72 -15.98
C ALA A 95 -19.79 -5.56 -14.97
N ARG A 96 -18.76 -4.72 -14.87
CA ARG A 96 -18.74 -3.55 -13.99
C ARG A 96 -19.68 -2.45 -14.47
N GLN A 97 -19.67 -2.11 -15.76
CA GLN A 97 -20.54 -1.07 -16.34
C GLN A 97 -22.04 -1.37 -16.21
N HIS A 98 -22.40 -2.65 -16.07
CA HIS A 98 -23.79 -3.10 -15.98
C HIS A 98 -24.16 -3.71 -14.62
N ASP A 99 -23.34 -3.48 -13.57
CA ASP A 99 -23.57 -3.98 -12.21
C ASP A 99 -23.80 -5.51 -12.12
N ARG A 100 -23.09 -6.27 -12.96
CA ARG A 100 -23.19 -7.74 -13.04
C ARG A 100 -22.09 -8.48 -12.27
N LEU A 101 -21.08 -7.78 -11.78
CA LEU A 101 -20.02 -8.34 -10.93
C LEU A 101 -20.39 -8.14 -9.44
N THR A 102 -20.38 -9.22 -8.68
CA THR A 102 -20.65 -9.24 -7.23
C THR A 102 -19.59 -10.08 -6.51
N SER A 103 -19.59 -10.07 -5.18
CA SER A 103 -18.75 -10.97 -4.37
C SER A 103 -18.99 -12.46 -4.67
N ALA A 104 -20.19 -12.84 -5.11
CA ALA A 104 -20.52 -14.21 -5.49
C ALA A 104 -19.99 -14.61 -6.87
N GLY A 105 -19.74 -13.63 -7.75
CA GLY A 105 -19.35 -13.88 -9.13
C GLY A 105 -19.95 -12.92 -10.14
N VAL A 106 -19.87 -13.31 -11.42
CA VAL A 106 -20.31 -12.50 -12.56
C VAL A 106 -21.57 -13.11 -13.18
N TRP A 107 -22.61 -12.29 -13.34
CA TRP A 107 -23.87 -12.68 -13.97
C TRP A 107 -23.83 -12.56 -15.49
N VAL A 108 -23.80 -13.68 -16.18
CA VAL A 108 -23.87 -13.77 -17.65
C VAL A 108 -25.27 -14.18 -18.10
N GLY A 109 -25.54 -14.10 -19.40
CA GLY A 109 -26.80 -14.46 -20.00
C GLY A 109 -27.84 -13.33 -20.02
N THR A 110 -29.03 -13.70 -20.51
CA THR A 110 -30.17 -12.80 -20.70
C THR A 110 -30.93 -12.60 -19.38
N ARG A 111 -31.82 -11.60 -19.33
CA ARG A 111 -32.68 -11.36 -18.14
C ARG A 111 -33.57 -12.55 -17.79
N SER A 112 -34.00 -13.33 -18.79
CA SER A 112 -34.87 -14.48 -18.58
C SER A 112 -34.11 -15.74 -18.17
N LYS A 113 -32.78 -15.77 -18.35
CA LYS A 113 -31.93 -16.90 -17.99
C LYS A 113 -30.56 -16.42 -17.51
N PRO A 114 -30.50 -15.74 -16.35
CA PRO A 114 -29.24 -15.31 -15.77
C PRO A 114 -28.48 -16.51 -15.21
N ILE A 115 -27.17 -16.50 -15.41
CA ILE A 115 -26.27 -17.56 -14.98
C ILE A 115 -25.14 -16.92 -14.19
N LEU A 116 -24.84 -17.49 -13.02
CA LEU A 116 -23.72 -17.06 -12.21
C LEU A 116 -22.45 -17.81 -12.60
N VAL A 117 -21.43 -17.08 -13.06
CA VAL A 117 -20.04 -17.55 -13.10
C VAL A 117 -19.45 -17.31 -11.70
N PRO A 118 -19.24 -18.35 -10.89
CA PRO A 118 -18.77 -18.17 -9.52
C PRO A 118 -17.37 -17.56 -9.49
N LEU A 119 -17.14 -16.63 -8.56
CA LEU A 119 -15.82 -16.07 -8.29
C LEU A 119 -15.15 -16.83 -7.14
N GLN A 120 -13.86 -17.15 -7.30
CA GLN A 120 -13.08 -17.88 -6.31
C GLN A 120 -11.73 -17.18 -6.04
N PRO A 121 -11.52 -16.63 -4.84
CA PRO A 121 -10.20 -16.17 -4.41
C PRO A 121 -9.22 -17.34 -4.33
N ARG A 122 -8.00 -17.17 -4.85
CA ARG A 122 -6.92 -18.17 -4.79
C ARG A 122 -5.69 -17.56 -4.13
N ALA A 123 -5.38 -18.03 -2.92
CA ALA A 123 -4.27 -17.52 -2.11
C ALA A 123 -4.32 -16.00 -1.85
N LEU A 124 -5.50 -15.39 -1.99
CA LEU A 124 -5.74 -14.03 -1.52
C LEU A 124 -5.93 -14.05 0.01
N PRO A 125 -5.53 -12.98 0.71
CA PRO A 125 -5.67 -12.88 2.17
C PRO A 125 -7.11 -12.62 2.63
N ILE A 126 -8.06 -12.56 1.71
CA ILE A 126 -9.47 -12.32 1.96
C ILE A 126 -10.32 -13.38 1.26
N ASP A 127 -11.50 -13.64 1.81
CA ASP A 127 -12.51 -14.42 1.14
C ASP A 127 -13.28 -13.59 0.10
N ALA A 128 -14.22 -14.23 -0.60
CA ALA A 128 -14.99 -13.56 -1.64
C ALA A 128 -15.88 -12.45 -1.09
N SER A 129 -16.31 -12.55 0.18
CA SER A 129 -17.17 -11.56 0.84
C SER A 129 -16.43 -10.27 1.18
N GLY A 130 -15.11 -10.35 1.35
CA GLY A 130 -14.22 -9.20 1.56
C GLY A 130 -13.91 -8.40 0.28
N ILE A 131 -14.38 -8.83 -0.89
CA ILE A 131 -14.14 -8.14 -2.17
C ILE A 131 -15.20 -7.07 -2.39
N ALA A 132 -14.79 -5.80 -2.39
CA ALA A 132 -15.66 -4.67 -2.71
C ALA A 132 -15.80 -4.47 -4.22
N SER A 133 -14.69 -4.52 -4.96
CA SER A 133 -14.69 -4.44 -6.42
C SER A 133 -13.45 -5.08 -7.03
N VAL A 134 -13.54 -5.38 -8.33
CA VAL A 134 -12.41 -5.82 -9.15
C VAL A 134 -12.23 -4.80 -10.26
N GLU A 135 -11.06 -4.17 -10.30
CA GLU A 135 -10.70 -3.15 -11.28
C GLU A 135 -9.83 -3.80 -12.38
N PRO A 136 -10.38 -4.03 -13.58
CA PRO A 136 -9.64 -4.68 -14.68
C PRO A 136 -8.73 -3.71 -15.46
N GLN A 137 -8.83 -2.41 -15.17
CA GLN A 137 -8.13 -1.37 -15.91
C GLN A 137 -6.72 -1.15 -15.36
N ALA A 138 -5.78 -0.84 -16.25
CA ALA A 138 -4.47 -0.39 -15.86
C ALA A 138 -4.58 0.90 -15.04
N GLN A 139 -3.93 0.92 -13.87
CA GLN A 139 -3.92 2.09 -13.01
C GLN A 139 -3.09 3.21 -13.62
N VAL A 140 -3.41 4.47 -13.32
CA VAL A 140 -2.67 5.63 -13.84
C VAL A 140 -1.34 5.76 -13.11
N ASP A 141 -0.28 6.15 -13.83
CA ASP A 141 1.02 6.42 -13.23
C ASP A 141 0.96 7.58 -12.23
N ASP A 142 1.73 7.46 -11.14
CA ASP A 142 1.91 8.52 -10.15
C ASP A 142 3.39 8.81 -9.98
N ARG A 143 3.76 10.10 -9.96
CA ARG A 143 5.15 10.56 -9.79
C ARG A 143 5.83 10.07 -8.51
N ARG A 144 5.06 9.63 -7.51
CA ARG A 144 5.54 9.07 -6.23
C ARG A 144 6.00 7.61 -6.36
N VAL A 145 5.74 6.96 -7.50
CA VAL A 145 6.22 5.61 -7.81
C VAL A 145 7.05 5.68 -9.09
N SER A 146 8.34 5.40 -8.99
CA SER A 146 9.29 5.59 -10.09
C SER A 146 9.34 4.42 -11.08
N ARG A 147 8.90 3.23 -10.66
CA ARG A 147 8.98 1.99 -11.44
C ARG A 147 7.73 1.13 -11.28
N ARG A 148 7.35 0.44 -12.35
CA ARG A 148 6.33 -0.61 -12.31
C ARG A 148 6.97 -2.00 -12.23
N HIS A 149 6.45 -2.83 -11.35
CA HIS A 149 6.82 -4.23 -11.20
C HIS A 149 5.72 -5.10 -11.83
N VAL A 150 5.87 -5.36 -13.13
CA VAL A 150 4.96 -6.19 -13.93
C VAL A 150 5.63 -7.49 -14.36
N ARG A 151 4.82 -8.54 -14.55
CA ARG A 151 5.24 -9.83 -15.08
C ARG A 151 4.28 -10.24 -16.18
N SER A 152 4.81 -10.50 -17.38
CA SER A 152 4.04 -11.10 -18.48
C SER A 152 3.65 -12.53 -18.13
N GLY A 153 2.50 -12.99 -18.62
CA GLY A 153 2.02 -14.34 -18.35
C GLY A 153 0.58 -14.55 -18.80
N PHE A 154 0.00 -15.68 -18.41
CA PHE A 154 -1.39 -16.00 -18.67
C PHE A 154 -2.33 -15.33 -17.65
N GLY A 155 -3.52 -14.95 -18.09
CA GLY A 155 -4.52 -14.26 -17.27
C GLY A 155 -4.42 -12.73 -17.35
N LEU A 156 -5.31 -12.05 -16.64
CA LEU A 156 -5.37 -10.59 -16.62
C LEU A 156 -5.01 -10.05 -15.23
N PRO A 157 -3.95 -9.26 -15.09
CA PRO A 157 -3.69 -8.53 -13.85
C PRO A 157 -4.84 -7.57 -13.54
N VAL A 158 -5.37 -7.63 -12.32
CA VAL A 158 -6.46 -6.78 -11.84
C VAL A 158 -6.16 -6.28 -10.42
N VAL A 159 -6.80 -5.18 -10.04
CA VAL A 159 -6.77 -4.70 -8.65
C VAL A 159 -8.04 -5.14 -7.95
N VAL A 160 -7.92 -5.76 -6.78
CA VAL A 160 -9.06 -6.11 -5.92
C VAL A 160 -9.14 -5.10 -4.80
N ARG A 161 -10.21 -4.31 -4.75
CA ARG A 161 -10.49 -3.42 -3.63
C ARG A 161 -11.17 -4.20 -2.52
N VAL A 162 -10.71 -4.00 -1.29
CA VAL A 162 -11.22 -4.69 -0.10
C VAL A 162 -12.38 -3.90 0.50
N VAL A 163 -13.39 -4.60 1.03
CA VAL A 163 -14.45 -3.97 1.83
C VAL A 163 -13.83 -3.33 3.06
N ALA A 164 -14.07 -2.02 3.25
CA ALA A 164 -13.53 -1.29 4.38
C ALA A 164 -14.07 -1.86 5.71
N ALA A 165 -13.18 -2.37 6.55
CA ALA A 165 -13.50 -2.80 7.90
C ALA A 165 -13.50 -1.58 8.84
N GLY A 166 -14.45 -0.66 8.67
CA GLY A 166 -14.63 0.50 9.54
C GLY A 166 -14.61 1.84 8.80
N ASP A 167 -13.44 2.48 8.72
CA ASP A 167 -13.29 3.83 8.15
C ASP A 167 -13.34 3.79 6.61
N GLU A 168 -14.38 4.35 6.01
CA GLU A 168 -14.57 4.42 4.55
C GLU A 168 -13.42 5.16 3.82
N THR A 169 -12.57 5.89 4.56
CA THR A 169 -11.43 6.63 3.98
C THR A 169 -10.18 5.77 3.76
N GLU A 170 -10.07 4.59 4.40
CA GLU A 170 -8.90 3.72 4.30
C GLU A 170 -9.06 2.74 3.12
N ARG A 171 -8.67 3.19 1.91
CA ARG A 171 -8.66 2.32 0.73
C ARG A 171 -7.55 1.29 0.84
N GLN A 172 -7.93 0.01 0.81
CA GLN A 172 -7.01 -1.12 0.70
C GLN A 172 -7.23 -1.86 -0.61
N SER A 173 -6.11 -2.19 -1.27
CA SER A 173 -6.13 -2.78 -2.60
C SER A 173 -5.08 -3.89 -2.72
N LEU A 174 -5.49 -5.01 -3.30
CA LEU A 174 -4.67 -6.22 -3.46
C LEU A 174 -4.36 -6.47 -4.94
N ALA A 175 -3.18 -7.02 -5.21
CA ALA A 175 -2.84 -7.52 -6.54
C ALA A 175 -3.53 -8.87 -6.74
N ALA A 176 -4.22 -9.03 -7.86
CA ALA A 176 -4.75 -10.32 -8.28
C ALA A 176 -4.55 -10.50 -9.78
N THR A 177 -4.62 -11.75 -10.22
CA THR A 177 -4.73 -12.11 -11.62
C THR A 177 -6.06 -12.81 -11.81
N ALA A 178 -6.92 -12.23 -12.63
CA ALA A 178 -8.16 -12.83 -13.04
C ALA A 178 -7.89 -13.94 -14.07
N VAL A 179 -8.50 -15.10 -13.83
CA VAL A 179 -8.51 -16.24 -14.75
C VAL A 179 -9.92 -16.79 -14.80
N LEU A 180 -10.62 -16.55 -15.92
CA LEU A 180 -11.87 -17.22 -16.25
C LEU A 180 -11.57 -18.65 -16.75
N ARG A 181 -11.63 -19.61 -15.84
CA ARG A 181 -11.28 -21.01 -16.09
C ARG A 181 -12.48 -21.79 -16.62
N PHE A 182 -12.34 -22.32 -17.83
CA PHE A 182 -13.33 -23.20 -18.48
C PHE A 182 -12.96 -24.68 -18.31
N PRO A 183 -13.87 -25.63 -18.60
CA PRO A 183 -13.52 -27.04 -18.70
C PRO A 183 -12.47 -27.26 -19.79
N VAL A 184 -11.68 -28.33 -19.64
CA VAL A 184 -10.72 -28.72 -20.67
C VAL A 184 -11.48 -29.18 -21.93
N PRO A 185 -11.16 -28.66 -23.13
CA PRO A 185 -11.83 -29.05 -24.36
C PRO A 185 -11.63 -30.55 -24.64
N GLY A 186 -12.65 -31.19 -25.22
CA GLY A 186 -12.61 -32.62 -25.60
C GLY A 186 -13.61 -33.53 -24.87
N ASN A 187 -14.13 -33.11 -23.71
CA ASN A 187 -15.13 -33.87 -22.92
C ASN A 187 -16.59 -33.44 -23.16
N GLU A 188 -16.87 -32.76 -24.26
CA GLU A 188 -18.20 -32.21 -24.56
C GLU A 188 -19.14 -33.22 -25.22
N THR A 189 -20.42 -33.22 -24.81
CA THR A 189 -21.47 -34.02 -25.44
C THR A 189 -21.82 -33.52 -26.85
N ARG A 190 -22.37 -34.39 -27.71
CA ARG A 190 -22.75 -34.04 -29.10
C ARG A 190 -23.72 -32.85 -29.18
N LEU A 191 -24.64 -32.72 -28.22
CA LEU A 191 -25.58 -31.60 -28.11
C LEU A 191 -24.86 -30.28 -27.79
N GLN A 192 -23.88 -30.30 -26.88
CA GLN A 192 -23.10 -29.10 -26.54
C GLN A 192 -22.28 -28.57 -27.72
N LYS A 193 -21.83 -29.45 -28.63
CA LYS A 193 -21.11 -29.06 -29.86
C LYS A 193 -22.03 -28.49 -30.94
N PHE A 194 -23.27 -28.99 -31.06
CA PHE A 194 -24.22 -28.57 -32.07
C PHE A 194 -24.80 -27.17 -31.83
N VAL A 195 -25.02 -26.83 -30.56
CA VAL A 195 -25.64 -25.55 -30.15
C VAL A 195 -24.64 -24.38 -30.25
N GLY A 196 -23.33 -24.65 -30.22
CA GLY A 196 -22.29 -23.62 -30.20
C GLY A 196 -22.18 -22.93 -28.83
N PRO A 197 -21.02 -22.32 -28.50
CA PRO A 197 -20.77 -21.75 -27.17
C PRO A 197 -21.80 -20.67 -26.78
N ALA A 198 -22.20 -19.83 -27.72
CA ALA A 198 -23.16 -18.73 -27.49
C ALA A 198 -24.59 -19.16 -27.13
N ALA A 199 -25.00 -20.40 -27.43
CA ALA A 199 -26.35 -20.89 -27.13
C ALA A 199 -26.37 -22.04 -26.09
N ARG A 200 -25.21 -22.36 -25.48
CA ARG A 200 -25.15 -23.24 -24.31
C ARG A 200 -25.82 -22.56 -23.12
N ASP A 201 -26.40 -23.38 -22.24
CA ASP A 201 -26.70 -22.96 -20.88
C ASP A 201 -25.35 -22.75 -20.17
N HIS A 202 -24.86 -21.52 -20.14
CA HIS A 202 -23.73 -21.13 -19.27
C HIS A 202 -24.10 -21.57 -17.81
N ALA A 203 -23.23 -21.92 -16.86
CA ALA A 203 -21.79 -21.79 -16.72
C ALA A 203 -21.15 -23.15 -16.43
N ALA A 204 -20.12 -23.49 -17.21
CA ALA A 204 -19.12 -24.48 -16.83
C ALA A 204 -17.79 -23.82 -16.40
N ALA A 205 -17.77 -22.47 -16.30
CA ALA A 205 -16.60 -21.68 -15.99
C ALA A 205 -16.59 -21.14 -14.54
N VAL A 206 -15.39 -20.83 -14.04
CA VAL A 206 -15.15 -20.22 -12.72
C VAL A 206 -14.19 -19.05 -12.89
N LEU A 207 -14.49 -17.89 -12.29
CA LEU A 207 -13.58 -16.75 -12.25
C LEU A 207 -12.65 -16.88 -11.05
N ASP A 208 -11.44 -17.38 -11.25
CA ASP A 208 -10.41 -17.40 -10.22
C ASP A 208 -9.74 -16.01 -10.11
N LEU A 209 -9.60 -15.48 -8.89
CA LEU A 209 -8.76 -14.30 -8.59
C LEU A 209 -7.54 -14.77 -7.82
N ALA A 210 -6.42 -14.93 -8.52
CA ALA A 210 -5.21 -15.51 -7.95
C ALA A 210 -4.24 -14.45 -7.44
N ASN A 211 -3.70 -14.62 -6.24
CA ASN A 211 -2.59 -13.80 -5.75
C ASN A 211 -1.33 -14.12 -6.57
N PRO A 212 -0.81 -13.17 -7.38
CA PRO A 212 0.31 -13.42 -8.28
C PRO A 212 1.67 -13.54 -7.59
N VAL A 213 1.75 -13.22 -6.30
CA VAL A 213 2.97 -13.40 -5.52
C VAL A 213 3.06 -14.83 -4.96
N GLU A 214 1.95 -15.37 -4.48
CA GLU A 214 1.86 -16.74 -3.95
C GLU A 214 1.77 -17.78 -5.10
N ILE A 215 1.11 -17.43 -6.20
CA ILE A 215 0.92 -18.30 -7.36
C ILE A 215 1.70 -17.73 -8.55
N ALA A 216 2.90 -18.26 -8.79
CA ALA A 216 3.77 -17.75 -9.84
C ALA A 216 3.40 -18.22 -11.25
N ALA A 217 2.73 -19.36 -11.41
CA ALA A 217 2.51 -20.00 -12.70
C ALA A 217 1.22 -20.83 -12.75
N VAL A 218 0.66 -20.97 -13.97
CA VAL A 218 -0.45 -21.84 -14.30
C VAL A 218 0.00 -22.98 -15.21
N ARG A 219 -0.70 -24.12 -15.15
CA ARG A 219 -0.48 -25.25 -16.06
C ARG A 219 -1.61 -25.32 -17.08
N ILE A 220 -1.24 -25.23 -18.36
CA ILE A 220 -2.16 -25.39 -19.50
C ILE A 220 -1.65 -26.59 -20.31
N GLY A 221 -2.31 -27.72 -20.17
CA GLY A 221 -1.82 -29.01 -20.68
C GLY A 221 -0.41 -29.35 -20.13
N PRO A 222 0.57 -29.67 -21.01
CA PRO A 222 1.95 -29.93 -20.60
C PRO A 222 2.77 -28.64 -20.34
N VAL A 223 2.24 -27.46 -20.71
CA VAL A 223 2.98 -26.20 -20.62
C VAL A 223 2.74 -25.55 -19.26
N ARG A 224 3.85 -25.10 -18.65
CA ARG A 224 3.85 -24.23 -17.47
C ARG A 224 4.08 -22.81 -17.94
N SER A 225 3.06 -21.96 -17.84
CA SER A 225 3.16 -20.55 -18.16
C SER A 225 3.15 -19.73 -16.88
N ASP A 226 3.93 -18.65 -16.84
CA ASP A 226 3.88 -17.72 -15.72
C ASP A 226 2.48 -17.09 -15.62
N LEU A 227 2.05 -16.78 -14.41
CA LEU A 227 0.82 -16.03 -14.18
C LEU A 227 1.14 -14.54 -14.35
N ALA A 228 0.36 -13.85 -15.18
CA ALA A 228 0.51 -12.41 -15.39
C ALA A 228 0.38 -11.66 -14.07
N ALA A 229 1.12 -10.58 -13.86
CA ALA A 229 1.05 -9.80 -12.63
C ALA A 229 1.32 -8.31 -12.86
N ASP A 230 0.63 -7.46 -12.12
CA ASP A 230 1.02 -6.07 -11.88
C ASP A 230 1.04 -5.86 -10.37
N LEU A 231 2.24 -5.93 -9.79
CA LEU A 231 2.45 -5.81 -8.34
C LEU A 231 2.41 -4.34 -7.88
N THR A 232 2.52 -3.41 -8.82
CA THR A 232 2.50 -1.96 -8.55
C THR A 232 1.08 -1.40 -8.61
N ALA A 233 0.19 -1.97 -9.43
CA ALA A 233 -1.18 -1.50 -9.62
C ALA A 233 -1.97 -1.25 -8.31
N PRO A 234 -1.98 -2.15 -7.30
CA PRO A 234 -2.77 -1.89 -6.10
C PRO A 234 -2.26 -0.67 -5.32
N LEU A 235 -0.95 -0.42 -5.36
CA LEU A 235 -0.35 0.72 -4.71
C LEU A 235 -0.78 2.04 -5.39
N LEU A 236 -0.84 2.04 -6.72
CA LEU A 236 -1.34 3.18 -7.51
C LEU A 236 -2.83 3.44 -7.25
N ASP A 237 -3.65 2.39 -7.10
CA ASP A 237 -5.07 2.53 -6.76
C ASP A 237 -5.29 3.17 -5.37
N VAL A 238 -4.47 2.80 -4.38
CA VAL A 238 -4.46 3.45 -3.05
C VAL A 238 -4.04 4.92 -3.18
N LEU A 239 -3.00 5.24 -3.96
CA LEU A 239 -2.57 6.64 -4.18
C LEU A 239 -3.63 7.49 -4.86
N ALA A 240 -4.37 6.92 -5.82
CA ALA A 240 -5.43 7.62 -6.54
C ALA A 240 -6.60 8.01 -5.63
N ALA A 241 -6.80 7.28 -4.52
CA ALA A 241 -7.79 7.61 -3.49
C ALA A 241 -7.35 8.76 -2.58
N LYS A 242 -6.04 8.96 -2.42
CA LYS A 242 -5.49 9.95 -1.50
C LYS A 242 -5.64 11.35 -2.11
N PRO A 243 -6.12 12.34 -1.34
CA PRO A 243 -6.31 13.69 -1.84
C PRO A 243 -4.97 14.26 -2.33
N SER A 244 -4.99 14.89 -3.52
CA SER A 244 -3.84 15.58 -4.11
C SER A 244 -3.54 16.88 -3.36
N THR A 245 -3.15 16.76 -2.09
CA THR A 245 -2.68 17.92 -1.33
C THR A 245 -1.22 18.17 -1.67
N THR A 246 -0.88 19.42 -1.97
CA THR A 246 0.52 19.84 -1.96
C THR A 246 0.99 19.75 -0.50
N SER A 247 2.01 18.95 -0.20
CA SER A 247 2.48 18.70 1.18
C SER A 247 2.81 19.99 1.96
N ILE A 248 3.10 21.09 1.25
CA ILE A 248 3.26 22.45 1.79
C ILE A 248 1.95 23.03 2.38
N GLN A 249 0.81 22.80 1.73
CA GLN A 249 -0.49 23.31 2.19
C GLN A 249 -0.96 22.59 3.45
N GLY A 250 -0.77 21.27 3.52
CA GLY A 250 -1.05 20.47 4.73
C GLY A 250 -0.14 20.85 5.91
N PHE A 251 1.10 21.25 5.61
CA PHE A 251 2.02 21.77 6.62
C PHE A 251 1.62 23.14 7.18
N ILE A 252 1.17 24.08 6.33
CA ILE A 252 0.80 25.46 6.74
C ILE A 252 -0.56 25.49 7.45
N GLN A 253 -1.52 24.67 7.02
CA GLN A 253 -2.86 24.58 7.61
C GLN A 253 -3.17 23.19 8.17
N PRO A 254 -2.43 22.73 9.20
CA PRO A 254 -2.55 21.37 9.75
C PRO A 254 -3.88 21.11 10.46
N PHE A 255 -4.78 22.10 10.57
CA PHE A 255 -6.06 22.02 11.28
C PHE A 255 -7.25 22.58 10.48
N GLY A 256 -7.03 22.96 9.20
CA GLY A 256 -8.01 23.70 8.40
C GLY A 256 -8.90 22.84 7.47
N ARG A 257 -8.65 21.53 7.37
CA ARG A 257 -9.39 20.59 6.51
C ARG A 257 -9.77 19.32 7.28
N GLY A 258 -10.79 18.61 6.77
CA GLY A 258 -11.46 17.49 7.42
C GLY A 258 -10.62 16.23 7.68
N ASP A 259 -9.34 16.22 7.31
CA ASP A 259 -8.44 15.11 7.58
C ASP A 259 -7.13 15.62 8.21
N THR A 260 -7.10 15.69 9.54
CA THR A 260 -6.00 16.27 10.33
C THR A 260 -5.67 15.45 11.57
N GLN A 261 -6.25 14.26 11.70
CA GLN A 261 -5.95 13.38 12.82
C GLN A 261 -4.80 12.46 12.44
N PRO A 262 -3.82 12.25 13.34
CA PRO A 262 -2.80 11.25 13.09
C PRO A 262 -3.43 9.86 12.94
N ARG A 263 -3.04 9.10 11.91
CA ARG A 263 -3.55 7.77 11.60
C ARG A 263 -2.44 6.80 11.24
N LEU A 264 -2.56 5.58 11.77
CA LEU A 264 -1.78 4.42 11.38
C LEU A 264 -2.63 3.57 10.43
N GLU A 265 -2.24 3.59 9.17
CA GLU A 265 -2.96 2.98 8.04
C GLU A 265 -2.23 1.72 7.55
N LEU A 266 -3.01 0.71 7.22
CA LEU A 266 -2.56 -0.54 6.64
C LEU A 266 -2.82 -0.51 5.14
N LEU A 267 -1.81 -0.77 4.31
CA LEU A 267 -1.98 -0.79 2.84
C LEU A 267 -2.71 -2.04 2.33
N GLU A 268 -2.71 -3.11 3.13
CA GLU A 268 -3.38 -4.39 2.88
C GLU A 268 -3.97 -4.90 4.21
N PRO A 269 -5.02 -5.75 4.18
CA PRO A 269 -5.52 -6.40 5.39
C PRO A 269 -4.41 -7.14 6.14
N HIS A 270 -4.42 -7.02 7.47
CA HIS A 270 -3.46 -7.71 8.34
C HIS A 270 -3.51 -9.23 8.13
N GLN A 271 -2.34 -9.87 8.06
CA GLN A 271 -2.22 -11.32 7.99
C GLN A 271 -1.42 -11.86 9.18
N PRO A 272 -1.98 -12.82 9.94
CA PRO A 272 -1.28 -13.44 11.05
C PRO A 272 0.09 -14.00 10.64
N GLY A 273 1.09 -13.77 11.49
CA GLY A 273 2.46 -14.23 11.24
C GLY A 273 3.30 -13.35 10.32
N ARG A 274 2.76 -12.24 9.79
CA ARG A 274 3.54 -11.20 9.10
C ARG A 274 4.01 -10.12 10.07
N ILE A 275 5.27 -9.72 9.96
CA ILE A 275 5.89 -8.70 10.80
C ILE A 275 5.58 -7.31 10.25
N PRO A 276 4.95 -6.41 11.04
CA PRO A 276 4.72 -5.05 10.60
C PRO A 276 6.00 -4.24 10.45
N VAL A 277 6.14 -3.57 9.31
CA VAL A 277 7.15 -2.55 9.05
C VAL A 277 6.44 -1.21 8.94
N VAL A 278 6.60 -0.38 9.97
CA VAL A 278 5.88 0.88 10.11
C VAL A 278 6.72 2.03 9.57
N PHE A 279 6.23 2.67 8.53
CA PHE A 279 6.89 3.79 7.84
C PHE A 279 6.37 5.13 8.35
N ILE A 280 7.29 5.99 8.82
CA ILE A 280 6.97 7.25 9.49
C ILE A 280 7.61 8.41 8.72
N HIS A 281 6.80 9.24 8.06
CA HIS A 281 7.30 10.35 7.24
C HIS A 281 7.85 11.53 8.08
N GLY A 282 8.62 12.40 7.43
CA GLY A 282 9.19 13.62 8.00
C GLY A 282 8.33 14.87 7.81
N LEU A 283 8.93 16.04 8.09
CA LEU A 283 8.29 17.36 8.01
C LEU A 283 7.85 17.72 6.57
N ALA A 284 6.68 18.37 6.44
CA ALA A 284 6.14 18.87 5.17
C ALA A 284 6.08 17.79 4.06
N SER A 285 5.86 16.55 4.48
CA SER A 285 5.69 15.37 3.65
C SER A 285 4.43 14.62 4.09
N ASP A 286 4.11 13.54 3.39
CA ASP A 286 2.97 12.65 3.63
C ASP A 286 3.40 11.20 3.42
N GLU A 287 2.56 10.26 3.80
CA GLU A 287 2.77 8.82 3.67
C GLU A 287 3.10 8.38 2.24
N GLY A 288 2.65 9.13 1.23
CA GLY A 288 2.92 8.87 -0.19
C GLY A 288 4.41 8.89 -0.52
N THR A 289 5.27 9.51 0.30
CA THR A 289 6.73 9.53 0.11
C THR A 289 7.35 8.13 0.20
N TRP A 290 6.72 7.21 0.93
CA TRP A 290 7.22 5.85 1.12
C TRP A 290 6.85 4.90 -0.02
N PHE A 291 5.89 5.28 -0.86
CA PHE A 291 5.27 4.37 -1.82
C PHE A 291 6.28 3.81 -2.82
N ASP A 292 7.25 4.60 -3.26
CA ASP A 292 8.35 4.12 -4.11
C ASP A 292 9.18 3.02 -3.44
N MET A 293 9.59 3.22 -2.18
CA MET A 293 10.34 2.21 -1.42
C MET A 293 9.47 0.97 -1.16
N ILE A 294 8.22 1.17 -0.73
CA ILE A 294 7.28 0.08 -0.47
C ILE A 294 7.03 -0.74 -1.73
N ASN A 295 6.94 -0.11 -2.90
CA ASN A 295 6.81 -0.78 -4.19
C ASN A 295 8.01 -1.71 -4.48
N GLU A 296 9.23 -1.26 -4.18
CA GLU A 296 10.45 -2.08 -4.30
C GLU A 296 10.57 -3.19 -3.26
N LEU A 297 9.98 -2.99 -2.08
CA LEU A 297 9.92 -4.02 -1.04
C LEU A 297 8.86 -5.06 -1.38
N ARG A 298 7.66 -4.66 -1.81
CA ARG A 298 6.57 -5.59 -2.16
C ARG A 298 6.89 -6.47 -3.37
N SER A 299 7.76 -6.04 -4.28
CA SER A 299 8.25 -6.88 -5.38
C SER A 299 9.27 -7.93 -4.94
N TRP A 300 9.80 -7.85 -3.72
CA TRP A 300 10.73 -8.82 -3.15
C TRP A 300 9.97 -9.95 -2.44
N PRO A 301 10.08 -11.22 -2.88
CA PRO A 301 9.25 -12.31 -2.35
C PRO A 301 9.30 -12.51 -0.83
N VAL A 302 10.47 -12.34 -0.22
CA VAL A 302 10.62 -12.47 1.25
C VAL A 302 9.83 -11.40 2.00
N PHE A 303 9.74 -10.18 1.45
CA PHE A 303 8.92 -9.14 2.04
C PHE A 303 7.45 -9.56 2.03
N HIS A 304 6.95 -9.97 0.87
CA HIS A 304 5.54 -10.37 0.74
C HIS A 304 5.17 -11.54 1.65
N SER A 305 6.03 -12.54 1.80
CA SER A 305 5.72 -13.73 2.60
C SER A 305 5.85 -13.54 4.12
N THR A 306 6.43 -12.43 4.59
CA THR A 306 6.88 -12.34 5.99
C THR A 306 6.69 -10.98 6.63
N PHE A 307 6.48 -9.93 5.83
CA PHE A 307 6.32 -8.57 6.31
C PHE A 307 5.05 -7.94 5.76
N GLU A 308 4.54 -6.93 6.45
CA GLU A 308 3.45 -6.10 5.98
C GLU A 308 3.76 -4.61 6.21
N PRO A 309 3.53 -3.74 5.20
CA PRO A 309 3.83 -2.32 5.31
C PRO A 309 2.68 -1.56 5.97
N TRP A 310 2.96 -0.85 7.05
CA TRP A 310 2.04 0.09 7.68
C TRP A 310 2.58 1.51 7.49
N VAL A 311 1.72 2.48 7.26
CA VAL A 311 2.12 3.88 7.07
C VAL A 311 1.49 4.76 8.13
N TYR A 312 2.27 5.66 8.71
CA TYR A 312 1.78 6.62 9.69
C TYR A 312 1.62 8.00 9.05
N HIS A 313 0.38 8.43 8.90
CA HIS A 313 0.00 9.79 8.51
C HIS A 313 -0.14 10.66 9.76
N TYR A 314 0.45 11.85 9.75
CA TYR A 314 0.17 12.87 10.77
C TYR A 314 0.39 14.28 10.22
N PRO A 315 -0.41 15.27 10.68
CA PRO A 315 -0.15 16.67 10.35
C PRO A 315 1.19 17.11 10.95
N THR A 316 2.20 17.34 10.12
CA THR A 316 3.55 17.66 10.60
C THR A 316 3.64 19.03 11.29
N GLY A 317 2.64 19.90 11.10
CA GLY A 317 2.49 21.18 11.82
C GLY A 317 1.70 21.07 13.13
N ALA A 318 1.22 19.88 13.53
CA ALA A 318 0.63 19.66 14.85
C ALA A 318 1.70 19.47 15.93
N GLY A 319 1.29 19.45 17.20
CA GLY A 319 2.20 19.26 18.32
C GLY A 319 2.97 17.94 18.21
N PHE A 320 4.30 18.01 18.07
CA PHE A 320 5.17 16.86 17.84
C PHE A 320 4.99 15.76 18.90
N MET A 321 4.93 16.14 20.19
CA MET A 321 4.76 15.18 21.28
C MET A 321 3.41 14.45 21.18
N GLN A 322 2.36 15.16 20.78
CA GLN A 322 1.01 14.60 20.63
C GLN A 322 0.92 13.67 19.43
N ALA A 323 1.55 14.02 18.31
CA ALA A 323 1.67 13.13 17.16
C ALA A 323 2.45 11.85 17.53
N SER A 324 3.53 11.97 18.32
CA SER A 324 4.27 10.80 18.81
C SER A 324 3.43 9.93 19.75
N ALA A 325 2.66 10.54 20.66
CA ALA A 325 1.76 9.84 21.57
C ALA A 325 0.60 9.16 20.83
N ALA A 326 0.08 9.78 19.78
CA ALA A 326 -0.97 9.20 18.95
C ALA A 326 -0.49 7.94 18.22
N LEU A 327 0.73 7.95 17.67
CA LEU A 327 1.35 6.76 17.09
C LEU A 327 1.42 5.63 18.11
N ARG A 328 1.93 5.92 19.32
CA ARG A 328 2.05 4.94 20.40
C ARG A 328 0.71 4.27 20.74
N ARG A 329 -0.35 5.08 20.87
CA ARG A 329 -1.70 4.58 21.16
C ARG A 329 -2.21 3.70 20.03
N GLN A 330 -2.00 4.11 18.78
CA GLN A 330 -2.47 3.36 17.61
C GLN A 330 -1.72 2.04 17.42
N LEU A 331 -0.40 2.02 17.62
CA LEU A 331 0.37 0.78 17.65
C LEU A 331 -0.18 -0.20 18.68
N ASN A 332 -0.40 0.27 19.91
CA ASN A 332 -0.97 -0.57 20.97
C ASN A 332 -2.40 -1.03 20.66
N ALA A 333 -3.21 -0.16 20.06
CA ALA A 333 -4.57 -0.50 19.66
C ALA A 333 -4.59 -1.59 18.58
N ARG A 334 -3.79 -1.45 17.52
CA ARG A 334 -3.69 -2.44 16.43
C ARG A 334 -3.19 -3.80 16.91
N VAL A 335 -2.18 -3.85 17.78
CA VAL A 335 -1.72 -5.12 18.35
C VAL A 335 -2.80 -5.80 19.19
N ARG A 336 -3.55 -5.04 20.00
CA ARG A 336 -4.66 -5.60 20.80
C ARG A 336 -5.83 -6.05 19.94
N GLU A 337 -6.07 -5.35 18.83
CA GLU A 337 -7.12 -5.68 17.85
C GLU A 337 -6.79 -6.98 17.12
N PHE A 338 -5.57 -7.11 16.60
CA PHE A 338 -5.16 -8.24 15.76
C PHE A 338 -4.70 -9.47 16.56
N ASP A 339 -4.17 -9.30 17.77
CA ASP A 339 -3.72 -10.39 18.63
C ASP A 339 -4.18 -10.23 20.08
N PRO A 340 -5.51 -10.32 20.34
CA PRO A 340 -6.07 -10.19 21.67
C PRO A 340 -5.61 -11.30 22.63
N SER A 341 -5.25 -12.48 22.11
CA SER A 341 -4.73 -13.62 22.88
C SER A 341 -3.21 -13.59 23.08
N GLY A 342 -2.47 -12.70 22.41
CA GLY A 342 -1.01 -12.64 22.53
C GLY A 342 -0.28 -13.84 21.92
N THR A 343 -0.86 -14.44 20.88
CA THR A 343 -0.43 -15.66 20.20
C THR A 343 0.31 -15.41 18.88
N ASP A 344 0.28 -14.21 18.32
CA ASP A 344 1.02 -13.87 17.11
C ASP A 344 2.42 -13.33 17.45
N PRO A 345 3.49 -14.15 17.29
CA PRO A 345 4.84 -13.68 17.56
C PRO A 345 5.31 -12.61 16.57
N ALA A 346 4.74 -12.50 15.37
CA ALA A 346 5.19 -11.56 14.37
C ALA A 346 4.85 -10.11 14.74
N LEU A 347 3.66 -9.89 15.32
CA LEU A 347 3.26 -8.59 15.86
C LEU A 347 4.12 -8.14 17.05
N ARG A 348 4.84 -9.08 17.69
CA ARG A 348 5.79 -8.80 18.79
C ARG A 348 7.19 -8.42 18.32
N ASN A 349 7.40 -8.34 17.02
CA ASN A 349 8.70 -8.12 16.41
C ASN A 349 8.69 -6.97 15.40
N MET A 350 7.88 -5.94 15.64
CA MET A 350 7.72 -4.82 14.71
C MET A 350 9.03 -4.09 14.42
N VAL A 351 9.13 -3.56 13.20
CA VAL A 351 10.22 -2.69 12.74
C VAL A 351 9.68 -1.29 12.46
N LEU A 352 10.29 -0.25 13.01
CA LEU A 352 9.97 1.14 12.67
C LEU A 352 11.01 1.71 11.71
N VAL A 353 10.55 2.35 10.64
CA VAL A 353 11.39 3.04 9.65
C VAL A 353 10.98 4.50 9.61
N GLY A 354 11.88 5.38 10.05
CA GLY A 354 11.60 6.81 10.16
C GLY A 354 12.50 7.64 9.26
N HIS A 355 11.90 8.46 8.39
CA HIS A 355 12.63 9.43 7.57
C HIS A 355 12.62 10.80 8.23
N SER A 356 13.78 11.46 8.27
CA SER A 356 13.93 12.80 8.84
C SER A 356 13.36 12.82 10.27
N MET A 357 12.49 13.77 10.58
CA MET A 357 11.74 13.86 11.83
C MET A 357 10.93 12.61 12.18
N GLY A 358 10.49 11.82 11.21
CA GLY A 358 9.84 10.54 11.45
C GLY A 358 10.72 9.56 12.24
N GLY A 359 12.05 9.67 12.13
CA GLY A 359 12.98 8.93 12.97
C GLY A 359 12.96 9.36 14.44
N LEU A 360 12.72 10.64 14.74
CA LEU A 360 12.52 11.09 16.12
C LEU A 360 11.22 10.52 16.70
N HIS A 361 10.14 10.49 15.91
CA HIS A 361 8.91 9.79 16.29
C HIS A 361 9.15 8.29 16.56
N ALA A 362 9.92 7.62 15.71
CA ALA A 362 10.30 6.21 15.88
C ALA A 362 11.10 5.99 17.17
N LYS A 363 12.11 6.83 17.44
CA LYS A 363 12.90 6.79 18.69
C LYS A 363 12.00 6.92 19.91
N LEU A 364 11.06 7.88 19.89
CA LEU A 364 10.13 8.09 20.99
C LEU A 364 9.17 6.91 21.23
N GLN A 365 9.06 5.93 20.32
CA GLN A 365 8.30 4.70 20.57
C GLN A 365 9.06 3.68 21.41
N VAL A 366 10.38 3.76 21.49
CA VAL A 366 11.21 2.71 22.09
C VAL A 366 11.98 3.13 23.33
N VAL A 367 11.95 4.42 23.69
CA VAL A 367 12.66 4.98 24.85
C VAL A 367 11.70 5.24 26.02
N ASP A 368 12.24 5.19 27.23
CA ASP A 368 11.59 5.69 28.43
C ASP A 368 12.16 7.08 28.76
N PRO A 369 11.33 8.14 28.73
CA PRO A 369 11.79 9.48 29.03
C PRO A 369 11.99 9.73 30.52
N GLY A 370 11.37 8.96 31.43
CA GLY A 370 11.18 9.36 32.82
C GLY A 370 10.69 10.81 32.91
N ASP A 371 11.43 11.65 33.63
CA ASP A 371 11.15 13.09 33.72
C ASP A 371 11.92 13.95 32.69
N ALA A 372 12.80 13.36 31.87
CA ALA A 372 13.77 14.11 31.06
C ALA A 372 13.10 15.06 30.06
N LEU A 373 12.05 14.59 29.36
CA LEU A 373 11.31 15.42 28.39
C LEU A 373 10.51 16.53 29.08
N TRP A 374 10.00 16.27 30.29
CA TRP A 374 9.29 17.26 31.08
C TRP A 374 10.23 18.35 31.61
N ASN A 375 11.38 17.94 32.16
CA ASN A 375 12.43 18.84 32.67
C ASN A 375 13.08 19.68 31.56
N ALA A 376 12.95 19.24 30.30
CA ALA A 376 13.36 20.02 29.15
C ALA A 376 12.51 21.27 28.96
N ILE A 377 11.23 21.26 29.37
CA ILE A 377 10.29 22.36 29.13
C ILE A 377 9.84 23.10 30.41
N CYS A 378 9.88 22.42 31.54
CA CYS A 378 9.35 22.88 32.83
C CYS A 378 10.43 22.77 33.92
N THR A 379 10.45 23.74 34.83
CA THR A 379 11.36 23.77 35.99
C THR A 379 10.72 23.23 37.26
N VAL A 380 9.43 22.88 37.20
CA VAL A 380 8.60 22.42 38.33
C VAL A 380 8.11 20.98 38.06
N PRO A 381 8.07 20.10 39.08
CA PRO A 381 7.49 18.76 38.95
C PRO A 381 6.04 18.76 38.43
N PHE A 382 5.69 17.78 37.60
CA PHE A 382 4.40 17.73 36.91
C PHE A 382 3.18 17.59 37.84
N ASP A 383 3.36 16.95 38.99
CA ASP A 383 2.34 16.79 40.03
C ASP A 383 2.01 18.12 40.73
N GLN A 384 2.99 19.02 40.85
CA GLN A 384 2.86 20.34 41.48
C GLN A 384 2.16 21.38 40.59
N LEU A 385 1.99 21.12 39.29
CA LEU A 385 1.27 22.04 38.41
C LEU A 385 -0.25 22.05 38.69
N ARG A 386 -0.81 23.26 38.65
CA ARG A 386 -2.25 23.52 38.64
C ARG A 386 -2.78 23.33 37.22
N LEU A 387 -3.37 22.17 36.96
CA LEU A 387 -3.90 21.78 35.65
C LEU A 387 -5.34 21.27 35.76
N ARG A 388 -6.19 21.60 34.78
CA ARG A 388 -7.49 20.95 34.61
C ARG A 388 -7.27 19.45 34.29
N PRO A 389 -8.13 18.52 34.76
CA PRO A 389 -7.95 17.08 34.55
C PRO A 389 -7.69 16.68 33.10
N LYS A 390 -8.48 17.21 32.14
CA LYS A 390 -8.31 16.93 30.70
C LYS A 390 -6.94 17.38 30.17
N VAL A 391 -6.45 18.54 30.61
CA VAL A 391 -5.14 19.08 30.19
C VAL A 391 -4.01 18.27 30.82
N ARG A 392 -4.16 17.87 32.09
CA ARG A 392 -3.21 16.96 32.76
C ARG A 392 -3.06 15.66 31.98
N THR A 393 -4.16 14.98 31.64
CA THR A 393 -4.09 13.74 30.86
C THR A 393 -3.46 13.95 29.48
N PHE A 394 -3.80 15.04 28.79
CA PHE A 394 -3.25 15.36 27.48
C PHE A 394 -1.72 15.60 27.51
N LEU A 395 -1.23 16.36 28.49
CA LEU A 395 0.21 16.57 28.67
C LEU A 395 0.90 15.28 29.10
N GLN A 396 0.29 14.53 30.03
CA GLN A 396 0.87 13.30 30.55
C GLN A 396 1.17 12.30 29.43
N GLN A 397 0.23 12.09 28.51
CA GLN A 397 0.41 11.20 27.35
C GLN A 397 1.57 11.60 26.43
N GLY A 398 1.93 12.89 26.39
CA GLY A 398 3.01 13.41 25.56
C GLY A 398 4.39 13.27 26.20
N TYR A 399 4.49 13.47 27.52
CA TYR A 399 5.79 13.59 28.21
C TYR A 399 6.16 12.40 29.09
N PHE A 400 5.18 11.61 29.54
CA PHE A 400 5.37 10.47 30.44
C PHE A 400 4.75 9.22 29.82
N PHE A 401 5.59 8.30 29.35
CA PHE A 401 5.17 7.10 28.65
C PHE A 401 6.22 6.00 28.76
N GLU A 402 5.80 4.76 28.52
CA GLU A 402 6.70 3.62 28.46
C GLU A 402 7.02 3.25 27.00
N PRO A 403 8.15 2.57 26.75
CA PRO A 403 8.47 1.97 25.46
C PRO A 403 7.36 1.03 24.97
N VAL A 404 7.13 1.01 23.66
CA VAL A 404 6.29 0.03 23.00
C VAL A 404 7.02 -1.33 23.03
N PRO A 405 6.50 -2.34 23.76
CA PRO A 405 7.30 -3.52 24.11
C PRO A 405 7.48 -4.52 22.96
N PHE A 406 6.73 -4.35 21.87
CA PHE A 406 6.74 -5.22 20.68
C PHE A 406 7.51 -4.64 19.49
N VAL A 407 8.20 -3.52 19.69
CA VAL A 407 9.10 -2.93 18.69
C VAL A 407 10.53 -3.33 19.01
N ASN A 408 11.17 -4.08 18.12
CA ASN A 408 12.48 -4.67 18.37
C ASN A 408 13.58 -4.04 17.49
N ARG A 409 13.18 -3.24 16.49
CA ARG A 409 14.12 -2.61 15.57
C ARG A 409 13.67 -1.24 15.08
N VAL A 410 14.62 -0.32 14.97
CA VAL A 410 14.40 1.02 14.39
C VAL A 410 15.44 1.31 13.32
N VAL A 411 15.00 1.80 12.16
CA VAL A 411 15.85 2.27 11.06
C VAL A 411 15.64 3.77 10.89
N PHE A 412 16.68 4.54 11.20
CA PHE A 412 16.72 5.98 11.00
C PHE A 412 17.20 6.29 9.59
N ILE A 413 16.46 7.11 8.84
CA ILE A 413 16.86 7.57 7.50
C ILE A 413 16.94 9.09 7.51
N ALA A 414 18.14 9.63 7.39
CA ALA A 414 18.40 11.07 7.41
C ALA A 414 17.78 11.80 8.64
N THR A 415 17.75 11.15 9.80
CA THR A 415 17.08 11.68 11.00
C THR A 415 17.93 12.76 11.68
N PRO A 416 17.42 13.97 11.93
CA PRO A 416 18.18 15.04 12.59
C PRO A 416 18.25 14.84 14.11
N HIS A 417 19.08 13.90 14.58
CA HIS A 417 19.21 13.63 16.02
C HIS A 417 19.73 14.85 16.79
N GLN A 418 20.57 15.68 16.17
CA GLN A 418 21.15 16.91 16.74
C GLN A 418 20.59 18.19 16.08
N GLY A 419 19.48 18.06 15.36
CA GLY A 419 18.80 19.18 14.68
C GLY A 419 19.26 19.38 13.24
N SER A 420 18.76 20.43 12.61
CA SER A 420 19.04 20.70 11.19
C SER A 420 19.48 22.14 10.96
N ILE A 421 20.37 22.35 9.99
CA ILE A 421 20.83 23.69 9.61
C ILE A 421 19.65 24.46 8.98
N LEU A 422 18.81 23.78 8.20
CA LEU A 422 17.64 24.40 7.58
C LEU A 422 16.59 24.91 8.59
N ALA A 423 16.42 24.26 9.75
CA ALA A 423 15.59 24.81 10.82
C ALA A 423 16.16 26.12 11.39
N SER A 424 17.50 26.27 11.39
CA SER A 424 18.18 27.48 11.87
C SER A 424 18.25 28.63 10.85
N LEU A 425 18.03 28.35 9.56
CA LEU A 425 18.04 29.36 8.48
C LEU A 425 16.73 30.16 8.47
N GLY A 426 16.78 31.43 8.05
CA GLY A 426 15.63 32.37 8.12
C GLY A 426 14.34 31.88 7.42
N VAL A 427 14.45 30.95 6.47
CA VAL A 427 13.31 30.30 5.80
C VAL A 427 12.55 29.37 6.76
N GLY A 428 13.25 28.63 7.64
CA GLY A 428 12.64 27.77 8.66
C GLY A 428 11.82 28.58 9.67
N ARG A 429 12.35 29.72 10.13
CA ARG A 429 11.63 30.64 11.03
C ARG A 429 10.40 31.30 10.38
N LEU A 430 10.47 31.64 9.10
CA LEU A 430 9.30 32.16 8.38
C LEU A 430 8.21 31.08 8.20
N ALA A 431 8.63 29.83 7.95
CA ALA A 431 7.73 28.69 7.86
C ALA A 431 7.08 28.35 9.22
N SER A 432 7.80 28.46 10.34
CA SER A 432 7.24 28.22 11.68
C SER A 432 6.19 29.26 12.07
N LEU A 433 6.39 30.53 11.71
CA LEU A 433 5.41 31.61 11.90
C LEU A 433 4.12 31.42 11.08
N ALA A 434 4.20 30.68 9.97
CA ALA A 434 3.04 30.40 9.13
C ALA A 434 2.17 29.25 9.68
N VAL A 435 2.71 28.39 10.56
CA VAL A 435 1.96 27.32 11.22
C VAL A 435 1.04 27.93 12.27
N ARG A 436 -0.27 27.90 12.02
CA ARG A 436 -1.26 28.46 12.95
C ARG A 436 -1.86 27.34 13.81
N PRO A 437 -1.57 27.29 15.12
CA PRO A 437 -2.27 26.38 16.01
C PRO A 437 -3.76 26.80 16.11
N PRO A 438 -4.68 25.87 16.38
CA PRO A 438 -6.08 26.22 16.64
C PRO A 438 -6.16 27.18 17.83
N ALA A 439 -7.12 28.12 17.80
CA ALA A 439 -7.33 29.06 18.90
C ALA A 439 -7.52 28.36 20.26
N THR A 440 -8.08 27.15 20.23
CA THR A 440 -8.24 26.28 21.41
C THR A 440 -6.91 25.85 22.02
N ASN A 441 -5.91 25.47 21.21
CA ASN A 441 -4.58 25.07 21.71
C ASN A 441 -3.86 26.26 22.35
N LYS A 442 -3.93 27.44 21.72
CA LYS A 442 -3.38 28.66 22.29
C LYS A 442 -4.05 29.02 23.62
N ALA A 443 -5.39 28.95 23.69
CA ALA A 443 -6.12 29.22 24.92
C ALA A 443 -5.76 28.27 26.06
N VAL A 444 -5.53 26.99 25.76
CA VAL A 444 -5.05 26.00 26.74
C VAL A 444 -3.64 26.34 27.22
N HIS A 445 -2.72 26.70 26.32
CA HIS A 445 -1.36 27.11 26.68
C HIS A 445 -1.36 28.37 27.57
N ASP A 446 -2.08 29.43 27.15
CA ASP A 446 -2.20 30.68 27.91
C ASP A 446 -2.78 30.44 29.32
N GLU A 447 -3.74 29.52 29.45
CA GLU A 447 -4.30 29.12 30.75
C GLU A 447 -3.28 28.40 31.62
N VAL A 448 -2.56 27.41 31.06
CA VAL A 448 -1.55 26.63 31.80
C VAL A 448 -0.45 27.53 32.34
N VAL A 449 0.06 28.46 31.52
CA VAL A 449 1.08 29.43 31.93
C VAL A 449 0.52 30.37 33.01
N ARG A 450 -0.70 30.91 32.82
CA ARG A 450 -1.33 31.82 33.79
C ARG A 450 -1.56 31.17 35.16
N LEU A 451 -1.91 29.88 35.20
CA LEU A 451 -2.13 29.15 36.45
C LEU A 451 -0.82 28.74 37.15
N ASN A 452 0.31 28.77 36.43
CA ASN A 452 1.61 28.29 36.91
C ASN A 452 2.73 29.29 36.54
N PRO A 453 2.71 30.52 37.09
CA PRO A 453 3.67 31.54 36.74
C PRO A 453 5.11 31.14 37.12
N GLY A 454 6.05 31.27 36.17
CA GLY A 454 7.47 30.95 36.38
C GLY A 454 7.80 29.46 36.35
N ALA A 455 6.83 28.60 36.04
CA ALA A 455 7.03 27.15 36.05
C ALA A 455 7.65 26.61 34.75
N PHE A 456 7.52 27.33 33.62
CA PHE A 456 8.06 26.89 32.34
C PHE A 456 9.32 27.68 31.99
N ARG A 457 10.19 27.11 31.15
CA ARG A 457 11.34 27.87 30.66
C ARG A 457 10.86 29.02 29.76
N PRO A 458 11.60 30.15 29.67
CA PRO A 458 11.13 31.36 28.99
C PRO A 458 10.64 31.15 27.55
N GLU A 459 11.27 30.24 26.81
CA GLU A 459 10.89 29.89 25.44
C GLU A 459 9.51 29.21 25.37
N TYR A 460 9.16 28.37 26.35
CA TYR A 460 7.91 27.62 26.42
C TYR A 460 6.79 28.38 27.14
N GLU A 461 7.13 29.37 27.98
CA GLU A 461 6.15 30.32 28.53
C GLU A 461 5.56 31.22 27.44
N ARG A 462 6.38 31.61 26.45
CA ARG A 462 5.96 32.53 25.37
C ARG A 462 5.03 31.87 24.37
N ALA A 463 5.32 30.63 23.98
CA ALA A 463 4.55 29.90 22.99
C ALA A 463 4.75 28.39 23.12
N THR A 464 3.77 27.63 22.60
CA THR A 464 3.96 26.20 22.36
C THR A 464 4.95 26.03 21.20
N PRO A 465 5.97 25.17 21.33
CA PRO A 465 6.97 25.00 20.28
C PRO A 465 6.33 24.37 19.05
N THR A 466 6.62 24.94 17.89
CA THR A 466 6.32 24.27 16.63
C THR A 466 7.28 23.11 16.41
N THR A 467 6.91 22.25 15.49
CA THR A 467 7.78 21.17 15.01
C THR A 467 9.12 21.67 14.45
N ILE A 468 9.14 22.85 13.83
CA ILE A 468 10.40 23.47 13.36
C ILE A 468 11.25 23.92 14.54
N ASP A 469 10.64 24.55 15.55
CA ASP A 469 11.35 25.00 16.75
C ASP A 469 12.00 23.81 17.49
N LEU A 470 11.32 22.65 17.49
CA LEU A 470 11.90 21.41 18.02
C LEU A 470 13.19 21.04 17.28
N LEU A 471 13.24 21.17 15.95
CA LEU A 471 14.37 20.75 15.12
C LEU A 471 15.53 21.76 15.11
N GLU A 472 15.42 22.88 15.80
CA GLU A 472 16.54 23.80 15.99
C GLU A 472 17.62 23.12 16.87
N PRO A 473 18.91 23.18 16.49
CA PRO A 473 20.01 22.57 17.28
C PRO A 473 20.16 23.09 18.71
N LYS A 474 19.47 24.17 19.09
CA LYS A 474 19.49 24.73 20.46
C LYS A 474 18.25 24.34 21.28
N SER A 475 17.32 23.59 20.69
CA SER A 475 16.09 23.12 21.34
C SER A 475 16.44 22.24 22.54
N SER A 476 16.02 22.67 23.73
CA SER A 476 16.18 21.89 24.97
C SER A 476 15.42 20.57 24.90
N LEU A 477 14.25 20.55 24.25
CA LEU A 477 13.48 19.33 24.02
C LEU A 477 14.19 18.36 23.06
N LEU A 478 14.87 18.85 22.02
CA LEU A 478 15.62 17.98 21.12
C LEU A 478 16.84 17.36 21.80
N HIS A 479 17.61 18.15 22.55
CA HIS A 479 18.71 17.62 23.35
C HIS A 479 18.23 16.57 24.36
N ALA A 480 17.06 16.76 24.96
CA ALA A 480 16.47 15.75 25.82
C ALA A 480 16.17 14.46 25.04
N ILE A 481 15.55 14.55 23.86
CA ILE A 481 15.28 13.40 22.98
C ILE A 481 16.57 12.71 22.55
N GLU A 482 17.60 13.46 22.16
CA GLU A 482 18.93 12.94 21.78
C GLU A 482 19.53 12.12 22.93
N GLY A 483 19.50 12.67 24.15
CA GLY A 483 20.04 12.04 25.35
C GLY A 483 19.28 10.80 25.83
N LEU A 484 18.05 10.56 25.37
CA LEU A 484 17.30 9.34 25.72
C LEU A 484 18.01 8.10 25.17
N ARG A 485 18.31 7.17 26.07
CA ARG A 485 18.98 5.92 25.76
C ARG A 485 17.99 4.92 25.17
N VAL A 486 18.36 4.34 24.03
CA VAL A 486 17.63 3.20 23.45
C VAL A 486 17.88 1.96 24.32
N PRO A 487 16.84 1.20 24.69
CA PRO A 487 17.01 -0.01 25.50
C PRO A 487 17.74 -1.13 24.73
N CYS A 488 18.38 -2.04 25.45
CA CYS A 488 19.25 -3.06 24.86
C CYS A 488 18.53 -4.11 23.99
N TRP A 489 17.21 -4.27 24.15
CA TRP A 489 16.42 -5.18 23.33
C TRP A 489 16.01 -4.58 21.97
N VAL A 490 16.29 -3.30 21.73
CA VAL A 490 15.98 -2.63 20.45
C VAL A 490 17.26 -2.41 19.65
N THR A 491 17.29 -2.98 18.45
CA THR A 491 18.41 -2.77 17.53
C THR A 491 18.17 -1.54 16.66
N CYS A 492 19.14 -0.64 16.56
CA CYS A 492 19.04 0.56 15.73
C CYS A 492 19.98 0.50 14.52
N HIS A 493 19.56 1.10 13.41
CA HIS A 493 20.35 1.28 12.19
C HIS A 493 20.19 2.71 11.68
N SER A 494 21.19 3.20 10.93
CA SER A 494 21.18 4.54 10.34
C SER A 494 21.50 4.50 8.84
N ILE A 495 20.77 5.28 8.06
CA ILE A 495 21.01 5.53 6.64
C ILE A 495 21.12 7.05 6.46
N VAL A 496 22.33 7.53 6.19
CA VAL A 496 22.66 8.95 6.21
C VAL A 496 22.84 9.48 4.79
N GLY A 497 22.23 10.62 4.47
CA GLY A 497 22.49 11.31 3.19
C GLY A 497 23.78 12.12 3.24
N ASN A 498 24.58 12.08 2.17
CA ASN A 498 25.81 12.86 2.03
C ASN A 498 25.98 13.48 0.62
N GLY A 499 24.87 13.70 -0.07
CA GLY A 499 24.82 14.18 -1.45
C GLY A 499 25.25 15.63 -1.65
N HIS A 500 25.47 16.38 -0.58
CA HIS A 500 25.93 17.77 -0.61
C HIS A 500 27.15 17.96 0.30
N HIS A 501 27.95 18.98 -0.01
CA HIS A 501 29.11 19.38 0.78
C HIS A 501 28.98 20.86 1.14
N SER A 502 28.63 21.16 2.39
CA SER A 502 28.57 22.54 2.87
C SER A 502 29.96 23.14 3.05
N LEU A 503 30.04 24.46 2.88
CA LEU A 503 31.29 25.22 3.04
C LEU A 503 31.82 25.21 4.48
N THR A 504 30.94 25.04 5.47
CA THR A 504 31.25 25.23 6.90
C THR A 504 30.94 24.01 7.78
N GLY A 505 30.24 22.99 7.26
CA GLY A 505 29.71 21.87 8.05
C GLY A 505 30.04 20.48 7.51
N GLY A 506 30.90 20.36 6.49
CA GLY A 506 31.27 19.10 5.87
C GLY A 506 30.15 18.53 4.99
N ARG A 507 30.05 17.19 4.91
CA ARG A 507 29.00 16.55 4.09
C ARG A 507 27.64 16.57 4.80
N ASP A 508 26.60 16.75 4.01
CA ASP A 508 25.22 16.80 4.44
C ASP A 508 24.28 16.37 3.29
N ASP A 509 22.98 16.38 3.53
CA ASP A 509 21.95 16.07 2.54
C ASP A 509 21.15 17.31 2.09
N CYS A 510 21.74 18.49 2.23
CA CYS A 510 21.15 19.83 2.12
C CYS A 510 20.27 20.27 3.32
N VAL A 511 19.88 19.36 4.22
CA VAL A 511 19.01 19.67 5.38
C VAL A 511 19.68 19.31 6.69
N VAL A 512 20.16 18.08 6.77
CA VAL A 512 20.74 17.44 7.96
C VAL A 512 22.20 17.12 7.65
N SER A 513 23.10 17.53 8.54
CA SER A 513 24.51 17.18 8.43
C SER A 513 24.72 15.71 8.73
N VAL A 514 25.77 15.11 8.16
CA VAL A 514 26.16 13.73 8.49
C VAL A 514 26.36 13.57 10.01
N ALA A 515 26.94 14.56 10.67
CA ALA A 515 27.13 14.56 12.13
C ALA A 515 25.79 14.53 12.91
N SER A 516 24.79 15.32 12.49
CA SER A 516 23.48 15.32 13.13
C SER A 516 22.67 14.06 12.85
N ALA A 517 22.88 13.44 11.69
CA ALA A 517 22.24 12.18 11.32
C ALA A 517 22.87 10.95 11.99
N HIS A 518 24.10 11.08 12.49
CA HIS A 518 24.78 10.03 13.20
C HIS A 518 24.15 9.79 14.58
N THR A 519 24.11 8.53 15.00
CA THR A 519 23.68 8.15 16.35
C THR A 519 24.55 7.01 16.88
N PRO A 520 25.10 7.11 18.09
CA PRO A 520 25.95 6.07 18.66
C PRO A 520 25.18 4.78 19.00
N PHE A 521 23.84 4.82 18.96
CA PHE A 521 22.99 3.64 19.21
C PHE A 521 22.85 2.74 17.97
N ALA A 522 23.21 3.22 16.78
CA ALA A 522 23.09 2.42 15.56
C ALA A 522 24.20 1.37 15.45
N VAL A 523 23.83 0.10 15.28
CA VAL A 523 24.78 -1.01 15.10
C VAL A 523 25.29 -1.10 13.66
N SER A 524 24.59 -0.47 12.71
CA SER A 524 25.10 -0.24 11.36
C SER A 524 24.71 1.15 10.87
N GLU A 525 25.60 1.76 10.09
CA GLU A 525 25.38 3.02 9.42
C GLU A 525 25.93 2.95 8.00
N ILE A 526 25.15 3.39 7.02
CA ILE A 526 25.64 3.61 5.65
C ILE A 526 25.45 5.08 5.27
N GLN A 527 26.32 5.56 4.38
CA GLN A 527 26.16 6.87 3.75
C GLN A 527 25.73 6.72 2.30
N VAL A 528 24.74 7.52 1.90
CA VAL A 528 24.10 7.48 0.59
C VAL A 528 24.29 8.82 -0.10
N PRO A 529 24.79 8.85 -1.35
CA PRO A 529 25.04 10.09 -2.10
C PRO A 529 23.74 10.69 -2.64
N ALA A 530 22.86 11.13 -1.74
CA ALA A 530 21.55 11.69 -2.05
C ALA A 530 21.26 12.92 -1.17
N THR A 531 20.40 13.80 -1.68
CA THR A 531 19.81 14.90 -0.92
C THR A 531 18.67 14.40 -0.04
N HIS A 532 18.25 15.19 0.94
CA HIS A 532 17.36 14.79 2.04
C HIS A 532 16.06 14.11 1.58
N THR A 533 15.43 14.65 0.55
CA THR A 533 14.17 14.13 -0.01
C THR A 533 14.35 12.94 -0.94
N LYS A 534 15.59 12.56 -1.24
CA LYS A 534 15.95 11.45 -2.14
C LYS A 534 16.64 10.29 -1.43
N VAL A 535 17.08 10.45 -0.18
CA VAL A 535 17.79 9.40 0.57
C VAL A 535 16.98 8.10 0.62
N HIS A 536 15.70 8.16 1.00
CA HIS A 536 14.83 6.99 1.11
C HIS A 536 14.38 6.43 -0.25
N HIS A 537 14.51 7.18 -1.34
CA HIS A 537 14.27 6.68 -2.70
C HIS A 537 15.52 6.03 -3.32
N HIS A 538 16.69 6.26 -2.73
CA HIS A 538 17.94 5.81 -3.33
C HIS A 538 18.07 4.28 -3.27
N PRO A 539 18.50 3.60 -4.35
CA PRO A 539 18.62 2.14 -4.38
C PRO A 539 19.46 1.57 -3.23
N ALA A 540 20.55 2.25 -2.84
CA ALA A 540 21.38 1.85 -1.69
C ALA A 540 20.60 1.84 -0.36
N ALA A 541 19.67 2.78 -0.13
CA ALA A 541 18.85 2.79 1.07
C ALA A 541 17.82 1.65 1.05
N VAL A 542 17.22 1.37 -0.11
CA VAL A 542 16.31 0.23 -0.28
C VAL A 542 17.04 -1.10 -0.03
N LEU A 543 18.25 -1.27 -0.57
CA LEU A 543 19.07 -2.46 -0.36
C LEU A 543 19.49 -2.63 1.10
N GLU A 544 19.85 -1.55 1.78
CA GLU A 544 20.19 -1.62 3.20
C GLU A 544 18.97 -1.98 4.05
N LEU A 545 17.79 -1.43 3.76
CA LEU A 545 16.57 -1.84 4.45
C LEU A 545 16.26 -3.33 4.20
N LYS A 546 16.41 -3.82 2.96
CA LYS A 546 16.28 -5.27 2.66
C LYS A 546 17.25 -6.11 3.49
N ARG A 547 18.53 -5.70 3.57
CA ARG A 547 19.56 -6.38 4.38
C ARG A 547 19.17 -6.41 5.86
N ILE A 548 18.72 -5.28 6.40
CA ILE A 548 18.27 -5.15 7.79
C ILE A 548 17.07 -6.05 8.07
N LEU A 549 16.08 -6.09 7.18
CA LEU A 549 14.91 -6.95 7.34
C LEU A 549 15.28 -8.44 7.28
N VAL A 550 16.19 -8.87 6.40
CA VAL A 550 16.71 -10.25 6.41
C VAL A 550 17.41 -10.57 7.73
N GLN A 551 18.26 -9.66 8.21
CA GLN A 551 18.95 -9.82 9.49
C GLN A 551 17.94 -9.97 10.64
N HIS A 552 16.89 -9.16 10.65
CA HIS A 552 15.81 -9.22 11.63
C HIS A 552 15.15 -10.60 11.68
N LEU A 553 14.80 -11.17 10.52
CA LEU A 553 14.23 -12.52 10.44
C LEU A 553 15.19 -13.59 10.97
N ALA A 554 16.47 -13.46 10.66
CA ALA A 554 17.48 -14.42 11.10
C ALA A 554 17.66 -14.39 12.63
N GLU A 555 17.51 -13.22 13.26
CA GLU A 555 17.63 -13.05 14.71
C GLU A 555 16.39 -13.57 15.45
N ILE A 556 15.19 -13.41 14.91
CA ILE A 556 13.94 -13.88 15.54
C ILE A 556 13.79 -15.41 15.49
N ARG A 557 14.39 -16.06 14.49
CA ARG A 557 14.33 -17.52 14.33
C ARG A 557 15.32 -18.28 15.21
N ARG A 558 16.23 -17.59 15.88
CA ARG A 558 17.18 -18.15 16.85
C ARG A 558 16.54 -18.16 18.23
#